data_AF-A0A820PF11-F1
#
_entry.id   AF-A0A820PF11-F1
#
_cell.length_a   1.000
_cell.length_b   1.000
_cell.length_c   1.000
_cell.angle_alpha   90.00
_cell.angle_beta   90.00
_cell.angle_gamma   90.00
#
_symmetry.space_group_name_H-M   'P 1'
#
loop_
_entity.id
_entity.type
_entity.pdbx_description
1 polymer ?
#
loop_
_entity_poly.entity_id
_entity_poly.type
_entity_poly.pdbx_seq_one_letter_code
_entity_poly.pdbx_strand_id
1 'polypeptide(L)' 'VSASFVEAKEKMREFASTIKRPFAVRYNPYNQNIEIISSTQHVTQIISDLKGDICIIFDALKKLQSGITTNMK' A
#
# COMPACT_ATOMS: atom_id res chain seq x y z
N VAL A 1 13.63 10.85 21.23
CA VAL A 1 12.90 11.60 20.19
C VAL A 1 13.13 10.89 18.86
N SER A 2 12.08 10.54 18.10
CA SER A 2 12.23 10.02 16.74
C SER A 2 12.73 11.12 15.81
N ALA A 3 13.65 10.80 14.89
CA ALA A 3 14.26 11.78 14.01
C ALA A 3 13.33 12.23 12.87
N SER A 4 12.27 11.46 12.55
CA SER A 4 11.28 11.81 11.53
C SER A 4 9.92 11.14 11.74
N PHE A 5 8.87 11.67 11.08
CA PHE A 5 7.54 11.04 11.04
C PHE A 5 7.55 9.66 10.35
N VAL A 6 8.45 9.46 9.38
CA VAL A 6 8.60 8.17 8.69
C VAL A 6 9.11 7.11 9.67
N GLU A 7 10.15 7.44 10.44
CA GLU A 7 10.70 6.56 11.47
C GLU A 7 9.68 6.27 12.57
N ALA A 8 8.94 7.30 13.01
CA ALA A 8 7.88 7.14 14.01
C ALA A 8 6.76 6.20 13.53
N LYS A 9 6.36 6.32 12.26
CA LYS A 9 5.36 5.44 11.63
C LYS A 9 5.84 4.00 11.57
N GLU A 10 7.10 3.78 11.22
CA GLU A 10 7.68 2.44 11.12
C GLU A 10 7.74 1.77 12.51
N LYS A 11 8.24 2.48 13.52
CA LYS A 11 8.24 2.00 14.92
C LYS A 11 6.84 1.69 15.43
N MET A 12 5.85 2.52 15.06
CA MET A 12 4.45 2.26 15.41
C MET A 12 3.92 0.99 14.73
N ARG A 13 4.31 0.73 13.47
CA ARG A 13 3.92 -0.48 12.74
C ARG A 13 4.52 -1.73 13.38
N GLU A 14 5.80 -1.69 13.75
CA GLU A 14 6.49 -2.76 14.47
C GLU A 14 5.81 -3.03 15.82
N PHE A 15 5.57 -1.98 16.61
CA PHE A 15 4.87 -2.11 17.88
C PHE A 15 3.46 -2.71 17.71
N ALA A 16 2.68 -2.23 16.73
CA ALA A 16 1.35 -2.73 16.45
C ALA A 16 1.32 -4.21 16.02
N SER A 17 2.44 -4.77 15.55
CA SER A 17 2.58 -6.20 15.23
C SER A 17 2.74 -7.09 16.48
N THR A 18 3.25 -6.53 17.58
CA THR A 18 3.43 -7.25 18.86
C THR A 18 2.13 -7.44 19.64
N ILE A 19 1.08 -6.69 19.27
CA ILE A 19 -0.23 -6.76 19.90
C ILE A 19 -0.90 -8.08 19.51
N LYS A 20 -1.23 -8.92 20.50
CA LYS A 20 -1.90 -10.20 20.28
C LYS A 20 -3.35 -9.98 19.83
N ARG A 21 -3.61 -10.16 18.53
CA ARG A 21 -4.94 -10.20 17.92
C ARG A 21 -4.99 -11.29 16.84
N PRO A 22 -6.10 -12.05 16.72
CA PRO A 22 -6.21 -13.14 15.75
C PRO A 22 -6.51 -12.68 14.31
N PHE A 23 -6.45 -11.36 14.05
CA PHE A 23 -6.75 -10.75 12.76
C PHE A 23 -5.88 -9.52 12.53
N ALA A 24 -5.67 -9.16 11.26
CA ALA A 24 -5.14 -7.87 10.88
C ALA A 24 -6.28 -6.92 10.47
N VAL A 25 -6.00 -5.63 10.42
CA VAL A 25 -6.98 -4.61 10.00
C VAL A 25 -6.38 -3.73 8.92
N ARG A 26 -7.20 -3.31 7.96
CA ARG A 26 -6.85 -2.33 6.92
C ARG A 26 -7.91 -1.25 6.89
N TYR A 27 -7.49 0.00 6.74
CA TYR A 27 -8.42 1.08 6.47
C TYR A 27 -8.75 1.12 4.97
N ASN A 28 -10.03 1.12 4.62
CA ASN A 28 -10.50 1.34 3.27
C ASN A 28 -10.94 2.82 3.11
N PRO A 29 -10.21 3.63 2.35
CA PRO A 29 -10.51 5.05 2.19
C PRO A 29 -11.77 5.32 1.35
N TYR A 30 -12.19 4.38 0.49
CA TYR A 30 -13.32 4.58 -0.42
C TYR A 30 -14.67 4.60 0.29
N ASN A 31 -14.80 3.81 1.37
CA ASN A 31 -16.02 3.70 2.17
C ASN A 31 -15.83 4.15 3.62
N GLN A 32 -14.64 4.69 3.94
CA GLN A 32 -14.27 5.15 5.28
C GLN A 32 -14.42 4.07 6.37
N ASN A 33 -14.20 2.79 6.02
CA ASN A 33 -14.42 1.67 6.92
C ASN A 33 -13.13 0.90 7.24
N ILE A 34 -13.15 0.14 8.34
CA ILE A 34 -12.09 -0.77 8.74
C ILE A 34 -12.42 -2.19 8.24
N GLU A 35 -11.56 -2.73 7.39
CA GLU A 35 -11.62 -4.10 6.90
C GLU A 35 -10.84 -5.04 7.83
N ILE A 36 -11.46 -6.15 8.22
CA ILE A 36 -10.82 -7.18 9.03
C ILE A 36 -10.24 -8.26 8.11
N ILE A 37 -8.95 -8.51 8.24
CA ILE A 37 -8.21 -9.51 7.49
C ILE A 37 -8.04 -10.74 8.39
N SER A 38 -8.89 -11.74 8.17
CA SER A 38 -8.92 -12.99 8.95
C SER A 38 -8.93 -14.27 8.10
N SER A 39 -9.13 -14.15 6.79
CA SER A 39 -9.26 -15.27 5.85
C SER A 39 -8.33 -15.14 4.66
N THR A 40 -7.99 -16.27 4.01
CA THR A 40 -7.17 -16.27 2.80
C THR A 40 -7.85 -15.53 1.66
N GLN A 41 -9.18 -15.58 1.58
CA GLN A 41 -9.97 -14.86 0.58
C GLN A 41 -9.80 -13.33 0.72
N HIS A 42 -9.82 -12.80 1.96
CA HIS A 42 -9.61 -11.37 2.19
C HIS A 42 -8.20 -10.94 1.77
N VAL A 43 -7.20 -11.77 2.06
CA VAL A 43 -5.81 -11.52 1.62
C VAL A 43 -5.71 -11.50 0.10
N THR A 44 -6.32 -12.47 -0.59
CA THR A 44 -6.31 -12.53 -2.06
C THR A 44 -6.99 -11.31 -2.69
N GLN A 45 -8.09 -10.83 -2.13
CA GLN A 45 -8.75 -9.62 -2.62
C GLN A 45 -7.83 -8.39 -2.52
N ILE A 46 -7.16 -8.21 -1.37
CA ILE A 46 -6.21 -7.10 -1.19
C ILE A 46 -5.02 -7.20 -2.15
N ILE A 47 -4.51 -8.41 -2.41
CA ILE A 47 -3.45 -8.63 -3.40
C ILE A 47 -3.93 -8.24 -4.81
N SER A 48 -5.18 -8.57 -5.16
CA SER A 48 -5.76 -8.20 -6.44
C SER A 48 -5.86 -6.68 -6.59
N ASP A 49 -6.30 -5.97 -5.55
CA ASP A 49 -6.35 -4.50 -5.53
C ASP A 49 -4.94 -3.91 -5.74
N LEU A 50 -3.96 -4.40 -4.98
CA LEU A 50 -2.57 -3.93 -5.06
C LEU A 50 -1.96 -4.17 -6.45
N LYS A 51 -2.30 -5.29 -7.10
CA LYS A 51 -1.88 -5.55 -8.48
C LYS A 51 -2.43 -4.49 -9.44
N GLY A 52 -3.67 -4.05 -9.24
CA GLY A 52 -4.26 -2.93 -10.00
C GLY A 52 -3.45 -1.65 -9.85
N ASP A 53 -3.11 -1.27 -8.62
CA ASP A 53 -2.30 -0.09 -8.33
C ASP A 53 -0.91 -0.17 -8.99
N ILE A 54 -0.27 -1.34 -8.94
CA ILE A 54 1.03 -1.58 -9.58
C ILE A 54 0.93 -1.43 -11.10
N CYS A 55 -0.14 -1.93 -11.72
CA CYS A 55 -0.39 -1.74 -13.16
C CYS A 55 -0.49 -0.25 -13.52
N ILE A 56 -1.20 0.55 -12.73
CA ILE A 56 -1.31 2.01 -12.93
C ILE A 56 0.08 2.67 -12.84
N ILE A 57 0.88 2.30 -11.84
CA ILE A 57 2.25 2.82 -11.68
C ILE A 57 3.12 2.44 -12.88
N PHE A 58 3.01 1.21 -13.37
CA PHE A 58 3.76 0.72 -14.52
C PHE A 58 3.40 1.48 -15.81
N ASP A 59 2.11 1.74 -16.02
CA ASP A 59 1.65 2.54 -17.16
C ASP A 59 2.10 4.00 -17.06
N ALA A 60 2.08 4.59 -15.86
CA ALA A 60 2.63 5.92 -15.62
C ALA A 60 4.13 5.97 -15.93
N LEU A 61 4.89 4.95 -15.50
CA LEU A 61 6.33 4.85 -15.76
C LEU A 61 6.63 4.73 -17.27
N LYS A 62 5.87 3.92 -18.00
CA LYS A 62 5.98 3.84 -19.48
C LYS A 62 5.73 5.18 -20.15
N LYS A 63 4.68 5.89 -19.74
CA LYS A 63 4.35 7.21 -20.29
C LYS A 63 5.47 8.22 -20.05
N LEU A 64 6.04 8.23 -18.85
CA LEU A 64 7.19 9.09 -18.53
C LEU A 64 8.40 8.75 -19.41
N GLN A 65 8.70 7.46 -19.60
CA GLN A 65 9.79 7.03 -20.48
C GLN A 65 9.56 7.42 -21.95
N SER A 66 8.33 7.32 -22.47
CA SER A 66 8.00 7.78 -23.82
C SER A 66 7.98 9.31 -23.97
N GLY A 67 7.65 10.05 -22.91
CA GLY A 67 7.70 11.51 -22.89
C GLY A 67 9.14 12.05 -22.89
N ILE A 68 10.06 11.32 -22.26
CA ILE A 68 11.50 11.65 -22.25
C ILE A 68 12.10 11.43 -23.65
N THR A 69 11.71 10.39 -24.38
CA THR A 69 12.24 10.13 -25.74
C THR A 69 11.66 11.05 -26.82
N THR A 70 10.53 11.71 -26.58
CA THR A 70 9.92 12.65 -27.53
C THR A 70 10.58 14.05 -27.48
N ASN A 71 11.32 14.38 -26.42
CA ASN A 71 12.05 15.66 -26.30
C ASN A 71 13.49 15.62 -26.84
N MET A 72 13.88 14.56 -27.56
CA MET A 72 15.23 14.42 -28.17
C MET A 72 15.20 14.27 -29.71
N LYS A 73 14.16 14.76 -30.38
CA LYS A 73 14.16 14.97 -31.84
C LYS A 73 13.80 16.40 -32.18
#